data_AF-A0A151X193-F1
#
_entry.id   AF-A0A151X193-F1
#
_cell.length_a   1.000
_cell.length_b   1.000
_cell.length_c   1.000
_cell.angle_alpha   90.00
_cell.angle_beta   90.00
_cell.angle_gamma   90.00
#
_symmetry.space_group_name_H-M   'P 1'
#
loop_
_entity.id
_entity.type
_entity.pdbx_description
1 polymer ?
#
loop_
_entity_poly.entity_id
_entity_poly.type
_entity_poly.pdbx_seq_one_letter_code
_entity_poly.pdbx_strand_id
1 'polypeptide(L)'
;MVERKKRLIMTIFLGVYFSCLQLFEYVNASFTMADSIYGSTFFISTGFHGIHVIVGTTFLVICLIRLLNMHFSSYHHFGFEAAS
;
A
#
# COMPACT_ATOMS: atom_id res chain seq x y z
N MET A 1 -0.85 -10.59 20.55
CA MET A 1 -1.72 -10.88 19.38
C MET A 1 -2.64 -9.71 19.03
N VAL A 2 -3.43 -9.19 19.98
CA VAL A 2 -4.35 -8.06 19.76
C VAL A 2 -3.64 -6.81 19.22
N GLU A 3 -2.49 -6.45 19.81
CA GLU A 3 -1.72 -5.27 19.41
C GLU A 3 -1.16 -5.36 17.98
N ARG A 4 -0.68 -6.55 17.57
CA ARG A 4 -0.20 -6.81 16.20
C ARG A 4 -1.31 -6.64 15.16
N LYS A 5 -2.52 -7.13 15.48
CA LYS A 5 -3.71 -6.96 14.61
C LYS A 5 -4.08 -5.47 14.47
N LYS A 6 -4.08 -4.71 15.56
CA LYS A 6 -4.36 -3.27 15.54
C LYS A 6 -3.39 -2.49 14.65
N ARG A 7 -2.08 -2.75 14.80
CA ARG A 7 -1.04 -2.09 13.99
C ARG A 7 -1.19 -2.41 12.50
N LEU A 8 -1.42 -3.68 12.16
CA LEU A 8 -1.60 -4.11 10.78
C LEU A 8 -2.86 -3.52 10.13
N ILE A 9 -3.96 -3.43 10.88
CA ILE A 9 -5.17 -2.76 10.41
C ILE A 9 -4.93 -1.26 10.17
N MET A 10 -4.20 -0.60 11.08
CA MET A 10 -3.85 0.81 10.90
C MET A 10 -2.95 1.06 9.68
N THR A 11 -1.96 0.20 9.42
CA THR A 11 -1.09 0.35 8.24
C THR A 11 -1.84 0.11 6.94
N ILE A 12 -2.73 -0.87 6.89
CA ILE A 12 -3.62 -1.09 5.74
C ILE A 12 -4.51 0.13 5.51
N PHE A 13 -5.11 0.68 6.58
CA PHE A 13 -5.95 1.87 6.49
C PHE A 13 -5.18 3.07 5.93
N LEU A 14 -3.97 3.33 6.43
CA LEU A 14 -3.11 4.40 5.91
C LEU A 14 -2.73 4.19 4.43
N GLY A 15 -2.45 2.96 4.01
CA GLY A 15 -2.10 2.68 2.61
C GLY A 15 -3.27 2.86 1.65
N VAL A 16 -4.50 2.48 2.07
CA VAL A 16 -5.72 2.78 1.30
C VAL A 16 -5.96 4.30 1.26
N TYR A 17 -5.82 4.98 2.40
CA TYR A 17 -5.97 6.43 2.48
C TYR A 17 -4.99 7.18 1.56
N PHE A 18 -3.72 6.77 1.55
CA PHE A 18 -2.71 7.31 0.63
C PHE A 18 -3.12 7.10 -0.84
N SER A 19 -3.60 5.91 -1.20
CA SER A 19 -4.01 5.61 -2.57
C SER A 19 -5.20 6.47 -3.02
N CYS A 20 -6.16 6.74 -2.12
CA CYS A 20 -7.28 7.66 -2.39
C CYS A 20 -6.80 9.09 -2.60
N LEU A 21 -5.86 9.58 -1.78
CA LEU A 21 -5.27 10.91 -1.95
C LEU A 21 -4.48 11.02 -3.26
N GLN A 22 -3.73 9.97 -3.63
CA GLN A 22 -2.99 9.95 -4.89
C GLN A 22 -3.94 10.00 -6.10
N LEU A 23 -5.08 9.32 -6.04
CA LEU A 23 -6.11 9.41 -7.08
C LEU A 23 -6.73 10.81 -7.13
N PHE A 24 -7.02 11.41 -5.97
CA PHE A 24 -7.52 12.78 -5.90
C PHE A 24 -6.53 13.78 -6.50
N GLU A 25 -5.23 13.62 -6.25
CA GLU A 25 -4.19 14.42 -6.88
C GLU A 25 -4.21 14.29 -8.41
N TYR A 26 -4.34 13.07 -8.94
CA TYR A 26 -4.37 12.84 -10.39
C TYR A 26 -5.61 13.42 -11.07
N VAL A 27 -6.77 13.41 -10.41
CA VAL A 27 -8.01 13.97 -10.97
C VAL A 27 -8.00 15.50 -10.96
N ASN A 28 -7.37 16.12 -9.95
CA ASN A 28 -7.32 17.58 -9.81
C ASN A 28 -6.06 18.23 -10.43
N ALA A 29 -5.13 17.44 -10.98
CA ALA A 29 -3.95 17.97 -11.65
C ALA A 29 -4.35 18.82 -12.86
N SER A 30 -3.73 20.00 -12.99
CA SER A 30 -3.93 20.90 -14.14
C SER A 30 -3.14 20.50 -15.39
N PHE A 31 -2.42 19.39 -15.32
CA PHE A 31 -1.58 18.83 -16.39
C PHE A 31 -1.81 17.32 -16.49
N THR A 32 -1.51 16.77 -17.66
CA THR A 32 -1.70 15.38 -18.03
C THR A 32 -0.36 14.69 -18.30
N MET A 33 -0.39 13.36 -18.47
CA MET A 33 0.79 12.58 -18.82
C MET A 33 1.41 13.00 -20.17
N ALA A 34 0.61 13.55 -21.08
CA ALA A 34 1.07 14.02 -22.38
C ALA A 34 1.71 15.42 -22.33
N ASP A 35 1.61 16.12 -21.19
CA ASP A 35 2.12 17.48 -21.06
C ASP A 35 3.60 17.51 -20.71
N SER A 36 4.42 17.90 -21.69
CA SER A 36 5.85 18.19 -21.52
C SER A 36 6.66 17.05 -20.86
N ILE A 37 7.92 17.34 -20.57
CA ILE A 37 8.79 16.41 -19.84
C ILE A 37 8.38 16.31 -18.37
N TYR A 38 7.80 17.38 -17.80
CA TYR A 38 7.37 17.38 -16.39
C TYR A 38 6.19 16.44 -16.15
N GLY A 39 5.11 16.55 -16.92
CA GLY A 39 3.92 15.71 -16.73
C GLY A 39 4.25 14.23 -16.94
N SER A 40 4.97 13.90 -18.01
CA SER A 40 5.40 12.53 -18.28
C SER A 40 6.27 11.94 -17.15
N THR A 41 7.29 12.67 -16.67
CA THR A 41 8.15 12.18 -15.57
C THR A 41 7.42 12.10 -14.24
N PHE A 42 6.54 13.06 -13.95
CA PHE A 42 5.70 13.06 -12.75
C PHE A 42 4.84 11.81 -12.70
N PHE A 43 3.95 11.60 -13.69
CA PHE A 43 2.99 10.49 -13.68
C PHE A 43 3.64 9.11 -13.77
N ILE A 44 4.79 8.96 -14.42
CA ILE A 44 5.52 7.68 -14.45
C ILE A 44 6.11 7.37 -13.06
N SER A 45 6.79 8.35 -12.44
CA SER A 45 7.43 8.16 -11.13
C SER A 45 6.40 7.88 -10.03
N THR A 46 5.38 8.74 -9.93
CA THR A 46 4.33 8.59 -8.92
C THR A 46 3.42 7.41 -9.24
N GLY A 47 3.19 7.09 -10.51
CA GLY A 47 2.42 5.92 -10.93
C GLY A 47 3.09 4.60 -10.56
N PHE A 48 4.39 4.46 -10.82
CA PHE A 48 5.13 3.24 -10.46
C PHE A 48 5.19 3.03 -8.94
N HIS A 49 5.41 4.11 -8.19
CA HIS A 49 5.32 4.08 -6.73
C HIS A 49 3.90 3.72 -6.26
N GLY A 50 2.86 4.28 -6.88
CA GLY A 50 1.47 3.97 -6.58
C GLY A 50 1.14 2.49 -6.76
N ILE A 51 1.63 1.86 -7.83
CA ILE A 51 1.51 0.41 -8.03
C ILE A 51 2.19 -0.36 -6.90
N HIS A 52 3.41 0.03 -6.52
CA HIS A 52 4.12 -0.59 -5.39
C HIS A 52 3.32 -0.51 -4.08
N VAL A 53 2.68 0.63 -3.78
CA VAL A 53 1.86 0.79 -2.59
C VAL A 53 0.60 -0.09 -2.65
N ILE A 54 -0.05 -0.23 -3.80
CA ILE A 54 -1.21 -1.12 -3.96
C ILE A 54 -0.82 -2.59 -3.75
N VAL A 55 0.30 -3.02 -4.32
CA VAL A 55 0.81 -4.39 -4.11
C VAL A 55 1.19 -4.60 -2.64
N GLY A 56 1.86 -3.63 -2.01
CA GLY A 56 2.21 -3.70 -0.59
C GLY A 56 0.99 -3.79 0.34
N THR A 57 -0.05 -2.99 0.08
CA THR A 57 -1.30 -3.02 0.86
C THR A 57 -2.05 -4.33 0.70
N THR A 58 -2.13 -4.89 -0.51
CA THR A 58 -2.73 -6.22 -0.71
C THR A 58 -1.95 -7.33 -0.02
N PHE A 59 -0.61 -7.24 0.01
CA PHE A 59 0.23 -8.14 0.78
C PHE A 59 -0.05 -8.06 2.29
N LEU A 60 -0.16 -6.85 2.85
CA LEU A 60 -0.53 -6.65 4.26
C LEU A 60 -1.93 -7.21 4.58
N VAL A 61 -2.90 -7.06 3.68
CA VAL A 61 -4.24 -7.64 3.82
C VAL A 61 -4.18 -9.17 3.87
N ILE A 62 -3.41 -9.81 3.00
CA ILE A 62 -3.21 -11.27 3.02
C ILE A 62 -2.55 -11.69 4.35
N CYS A 63 -1.57 -10.94 4.84
CA CYS A 63 -0.96 -11.17 6.14
C CYS A 63 -1.97 -11.04 7.29
N LEU A 64 -2.91 -10.09 7.23
CA LEU A 64 -3.98 -9.95 8.22
C LEU A 64 -4.92 -11.16 8.20
N ILE A 65 -5.36 -11.59 7.02
CA ILE A 65 -6.23 -12.78 6.86
C ILE A 65 -5.55 -14.02 7.43
N ARG A 66 -4.27 -14.24 7.12
CA ARG A 66 -3.48 -15.36 7.67
C ARG A 66 -3.31 -15.29 9.19
N LEU A 67 -3.20 -14.08 9.76
CA LEU A 67 -3.15 -13.85 11.20
C LEU A 67 -4.50 -14.09 11.90
N LEU A 68 -5.63 -13.86 11.20
CA LEU A 68 -6.97 -14.16 11.71
C LEU A 68 -7.25 -15.67 11.71
N ASN A 69 -6.80 -16.39 10.68
CA ASN A 69 -6.95 -17.85 10.57
C ASN A 69 -5.97 -18.66 11.44
N MET A 70 -5.21 -17.99 12.34
CA MET A 70 -4.25 -18.63 13.25
C MET A 70 -3.12 -19.41 12.53
N HIS A 71 -2.81 -19.09 11.28
CA HIS A 71 -1.76 -19.75 10.50
C HIS A 71 -0.32 -19.34 10.90
N PHE A 72 -0.16 -18.46 11.89
CA PHE A 72 1.14 -17.97 12.33
C PHE A 72 1.44 -18.44 13.77
N SER A 73 2.49 -19.23 13.93
CA SER A 73 3.08 -19.64 15.22
C SER A 73 4.35 -18.82 15.51
N SER A 74 4.70 -18.58 16.79
CA SER A 74 5.84 -17.76 17.25
C SER A 74 7.19 -18.04 16.60
N TYR A 75 7.37 -19.20 15.95
CA TYR A 75 8.60 -19.64 15.30
C TYR A 75 8.61 -19.53 13.77
N HIS A 76 7.48 -19.23 13.12
CA HIS A 76 7.37 -19.15 11.66
C HIS A 76 6.55 -17.91 11.26
N HIS A 77 7.20 -16.74 11.26
CA HIS A 77 6.60 -15.44 10.99
C HIS A 77 7.20 -14.72 9.77
N PHE A 78 7.87 -15.43 8.86
CA PHE A 78 8.53 -14.82 7.70
C PHE A 78 7.60 -13.94 6.85
N GLY A 79 6.32 -14.31 6.72
CA GLY A 79 5.34 -13.48 6.00
C GLY A 79 5.04 -12.12 6.66
N PHE A 80 5.20 -12.01 7.98
CA PHE A 80 5.05 -10.75 8.73
C PHE A 80 6.34 -9.91 8.68
N GLU A 81 7.50 -10.57 8.59
CA GLU A 81 8.83 -9.96 8.50
C GLU A 81 9.17 -9.49 7.08
N ALA A 82 8.59 -10.12 6.05
CA ALA A 82 8.62 -9.62 4.68
C ALA A 82 7.66 -8.44 4.44
N ALA A 83 6.75 -8.17 5.39
CA ALA A 83 5.78 -7.08 5.33
C ALA A 83 6.21 -5.82 6.10
N SER A 84 7.30 -5.93 6.89
CA SER A 84 7.87 -4.86 7.71
C SER A 84 8.95 -4.08 6.99
#